data_AF-A0AAV6C9H4-F1
#
_entry.id   AF-A0AAV6C9H4-F1
#
_cell.length_a   1.000
_cell.length_b   1.000
_cell.length_c   1.000
_cell.angle_alpha   90.00
_cell.angle_beta   90.00
_cell.angle_gamma   90.00
#
_symmetry.space_group_name_H-M   'P 1'
#
loop_
_entity.id
_entity.type
_entity.pdbx_description
1 polymer ?
#
loop_
_entity_poly.entity_id
_entity_poly.type
_entity_poly.pdbx_seq_one_letter_code
_entity_poly.pdbx_strand_id
1 'polypeptide(L)'
;MQELVNSLFVFMLAGFIGFEVIRRVSPLLHTPLMSLTNALDAIAVVGAIVLAGAHESKFATVLGTVAIVAATSNIVGGFLITDRMLKMFKASRAPKART
;
A
#
# COMPACT_ATOMS: atom_id res chain seq x y z
N MET A 1 -1.37 23.87 -18.24
CA MET A 1 0.05 23.49 -18.44
C MET A 1 0.81 23.40 -17.11
N GLN A 2 0.73 24.43 -16.25
CA GLN A 2 1.43 24.45 -14.95
C GLN A 2 1.06 23.27 -14.03
N GLU A 3 -0.24 22.94 -13.86
CA GLU A 3 -0.68 21.79 -13.04
C GLU A 3 -0.10 20.45 -13.48
N LEU A 4 -0.03 20.20 -14.79
CA LEU A 4 0.56 18.98 -15.33
C LEU A 4 2.07 18.94 -15.05
N VAL A 5 2.77 20.06 -15.25
CA VAL A 5 4.21 20.17 -14.98
C VAL A 5 4.48 19.95 -13.49
N ASN A 6 3.68 20.53 -12.60
CA ASN A 6 3.79 20.32 -11.15
C ASN A 6 3.53 18.86 -10.76
N SER A 7 2.49 18.23 -11.32
CA SER A 7 2.16 16.82 -11.05
C SER A 7 3.27 15.88 -11.54
N LEU A 8 3.85 16.15 -12.71
CA LEU A 8 4.98 15.39 -13.24
C LEU A 8 6.25 15.58 -12.39
N PHE A 9 6.49 16.80 -11.91
CA PHE A 9 7.59 17.10 -11.01
C PHE A 9 7.46 16.32 -9.69
N VAL A 10 6.28 16.33 -9.08
CA VAL A 10 5.98 15.54 -7.87
C VAL A 10 6.14 14.04 -8.14
N PHE A 11 5.61 13.55 -9.26
CA PHE A 11 5.73 12.14 -9.65
C PHE A 11 7.20 11.70 -9.80
N MET A 12 8.03 12.49 -10.49
CA MET A 12 9.45 12.20 -10.65
C MET A 12 10.18 12.18 -9.30
N LEU A 13 9.99 13.22 -8.46
CA LEU A 13 10.65 13.29 -7.16
C LEU A 13 10.20 12.17 -6.22
N ALA A 14 8.90 11.84 -6.19
CA ALA A 14 8.38 10.73 -5.41
C ALA A 14 8.96 9.38 -5.87
N GLY A 15 9.12 9.18 -7.18
CA GLY A 15 9.79 8.00 -7.74
C GLY A 15 11.23 7.84 -7.29
N PHE A 16 12.03 8.93 -7.33
CA PHE A 16 13.41 8.93 -6.82
C PHE A 16 13.47 8.62 -5.33
N ILE A 17 12.59 9.23 -4.52
CA ILE A 17 12.52 8.97 -3.09
C ILE A 17 12.18 7.49 -2.83
N GLY A 18 11.18 6.94 -3.53
CA GLY A 18 10.79 5.54 -3.40
C GLY A 18 11.94 4.58 -3.71
N PHE A 19 12.69 4.84 -4.79
CA PHE A 19 13.87 4.06 -5.14
C PHE A 19 14.94 4.09 -4.04
N GLU A 20 15.28 5.27 -3.54
CA GLU A 20 16.34 5.44 -2.54
C GLU A 20 15.96 4.82 -1.19
N VAL A 21 14.68 4.89 -0.81
CA VAL A 21 14.14 4.24 0.40
C VAL A 21 14.23 2.72 0.30
N ILE A 22 13.77 2.13 -0.80
CA ILE A 22 13.78 0.67 -0.99
C ILE A 22 15.22 0.13 -1.02
N ARG A 23 16.14 0.86 -1.66
CA ARG A 23 17.56 0.48 -1.75
C ARG A 23 18.25 0.36 -0.39
N ARG A 24 17.74 1.03 0.65
CA ARG A 24 18.30 1.06 2.00
C ARG A 24 17.67 0.04 2.95
N VAL A 25 16.71 -0.76 2.48
CA VAL A 25 16.08 -1.82 3.29
C VAL A 25 17.03 -3.01 3.49
N SER A 26 17.04 -3.56 4.71
CA SER A 26 17.76 -4.80 5.02
C SER A 26 17.22 -5.98 4.20
N PRO A 27 18.08 -6.89 3.68
CA PRO A 27 17.63 -8.03 2.89
C PRO A 27 16.61 -8.93 3.59
N LEU A 28 16.66 -9.01 4.92
CA LEU A 28 15.73 -9.78 5.74
C LEU A 28 14.28 -9.25 5.64
N LEU A 29 14.11 -7.99 5.26
CA LEU A 29 12.81 -7.34 5.18
C LEU A 29 12.21 -7.34 3.77
N HIS A 30 12.85 -7.94 2.75
CA HIS A 30 12.28 -7.92 1.39
C HIS A 30 10.90 -8.58 1.30
N THR A 31 10.67 -9.71 1.98
CA THR A 31 9.36 -10.38 1.97
C THR A 31 8.30 -9.57 2.74
N PRO A 32 8.56 -9.06 3.97
CA PRO A 32 7.67 -8.10 4.62
C PRO A 32 7.42 -6.84 3.79
N LEU A 33 8.45 -6.31 3.12
CA LEU A 33 8.35 -5.13 2.28
C LEU A 33 7.47 -5.38 1.06
N MET A 34 7.60 -6.54 0.41
CA MET A 34 6.73 -6.94 -0.71
C MET A 34 5.25 -6.98 -0.29
N SER A 35 4.97 -7.56 0.88
CA SER A 35 3.61 -7.58 1.46
C SER A 35 3.11 -6.17 1.78
N LEU A 36 3.98 -5.31 2.34
CA LEU A 36 3.62 -3.93 2.66
C LEU A 36 3.31 -3.12 1.40
N THR A 37 4.12 -3.24 0.35
CA THR A 37 3.88 -2.52 -0.92
C THR A 37 2.58 -2.95 -1.58
N ASN A 38 2.19 -4.22 -1.45
CA ASN A 38 0.89 -4.70 -1.90
C ASN A 38 -0.27 -4.08 -1.07
N ALA A 39 -0.08 -3.80 0.22
CA ALA A 39 -1.10 -3.08 1.01
C ALA A 39 -1.21 -1.60 0.63
N LEU A 40 -0.10 -0.98 0.21
CA LEU A 40 -0.02 0.44 -0.14
C LEU A 40 -0.62 0.75 -1.52
N ASP A 41 -0.59 -0.19 -2.47
CA ASP A 41 -1.18 -0.02 -3.80
C ASP A 41 -2.70 0.22 -3.76
N ALA A 42 -3.34 -0.20 -2.68
CA ALA A 42 -4.76 -0.04 -2.48
C ALA A 42 -5.19 1.40 -2.17
N ILE A 43 -4.26 2.37 -2.25
CA ILE A 43 -4.57 3.81 -2.40
C ILE A 43 -5.55 4.10 -3.56
N ALA A 44 -5.68 3.18 -4.51
CA ALA A 44 -6.74 3.17 -5.52
C ALA A 44 -8.16 3.34 -4.94
N VAL A 45 -8.38 3.01 -3.66
CA VAL A 45 -9.62 3.28 -2.93
C VAL A 45 -10.04 4.74 -2.99
N VAL A 46 -9.09 5.68 -3.02
CA VAL A 46 -9.39 7.13 -3.13
C VAL A 46 -10.10 7.42 -4.44
N GLY A 47 -9.61 6.86 -5.56
CA GLY A 47 -10.27 6.98 -6.85
C GLY A 47 -11.64 6.30 -6.89
N ALA A 48 -11.77 5.14 -6.23
CA ALA A 48 -13.04 4.42 -6.14
C ALA A 48 -14.11 5.21 -5.37
N ILE A 49 -13.73 5.88 -4.27
CA ILE A 49 -14.62 6.76 -3.49
C ILE A 49 -15.09 7.94 -4.34
N VAL A 50 -14.18 8.58 -5.07
CA VAL A 50 -14.51 9.69 -5.98
C VAL A 50 -15.50 9.24 -7.05
N LEU A 51 -15.26 8.08 -7.68
CA LEU A 51 -16.16 7.53 -8.71
C LEU A 51 -17.54 7.15 -8.15
N ALA A 52 -17.59 6.52 -6.97
CA ALA A 52 -18.85 6.14 -6.34
C ALA A 52 -19.68 7.38 -5.94
N GLY A 53 -19.03 8.43 -5.44
CA GLY A 53 -19.65 9.68 -5.00
C GLY A 53 -19.97 10.68 -6.11
N ALA A 54 -19.45 10.49 -7.33
CA ALA A 54 -19.70 11.39 -8.45
C ALA A 54 -21.14 11.30 -9.02
N HIS A 55 -21.89 10.23 -8.69
CA HIS A 55 -23.28 9.99 -9.14
C HIS A 55 -23.54 10.09 -10.66
N GLU A 56 -22.50 9.95 -11.49
CA GLU A 56 -22.56 10.06 -12.96
C GLU A 56 -23.51 9.04 -13.61
N SER A 57 -23.51 7.80 -13.12
CA SER A 57 -24.47 6.78 -13.54
C SER A 57 -24.64 5.69 -12.47
N LYS A 58 -25.82 5.05 -12.45
CA LYS A 58 -26.07 3.90 -11.56
C LYS A 58 -25.01 2.80 -11.74
N PHE A 59 -24.57 2.57 -12.97
CA PHE A 59 -23.54 1.59 -13.29
C PHE A 59 -22.17 1.98 -12.71
N ALA A 60 -21.76 3.25 -12.88
CA ALA A 60 -20.51 3.76 -12.31
C ALA A 60 -20.52 3.71 -10.77
N THR A 61 -21.64 4.04 -10.13
CA THR A 61 -21.77 3.96 -8.66
C THR A 61 -21.66 2.52 -8.17
N VAL A 62 -22.28 1.55 -8.85
CA VAL A 62 -22.15 0.12 -8.50
C VAL A 62 -20.70 -0.35 -8.65
N LEU A 63 -20.05 -0.05 -9.77
CA LEU A 63 -18.65 -0.42 -9.98
C LEU A 63 -17.70 0.26 -8.97
N GLY A 64 -17.92 1.55 -8.68
CA GLY A 64 -17.18 2.28 -7.67
C GLY A 64 -17.34 1.66 -6.29
N THR A 65 -18.55 1.26 -5.92
CA THR A 65 -18.82 0.57 -4.64
C THR A 65 -18.08 -0.77 -4.56
N VAL A 66 -18.11 -1.58 -5.62
CA VAL A 66 -17.35 -2.84 -5.68
C VAL A 66 -15.84 -2.58 -5.59
N ALA A 67 -15.34 -1.55 -6.27
CA ALA A 67 -13.94 -1.17 -6.21
C ALA A 67 -13.51 -0.73 -4.79
N ILE A 68 -14.38 -0.01 -4.05
CA ILE A 68 -14.12 0.35 -2.64
C ILE A 68 -13.98 -0.91 -1.79
N VAL A 69 -14.89 -1.88 -1.91
CA VAL A 69 -14.85 -3.13 -1.13
C VAL A 69 -13.58 -3.92 -1.45
N ALA A 70 -13.23 -4.04 -2.73
CA ALA A 70 -12.03 -4.75 -3.17
C ALA A 70 -10.75 -4.07 -2.65
N ALA A 71 -10.64 -2.75 -2.81
CA ALA A 71 -9.47 -1.99 -2.35
C ALA A 71 -9.35 -2.03 -0.81
N THR A 72 -10.47 -1.88 -0.09
CA THR A 72 -10.47 -1.98 1.38
C THR A 72 -10.02 -3.36 1.86
N SER A 73 -10.48 -4.43 1.19
CA SER A 73 -10.04 -5.79 1.51
C SER A 73 -8.53 -5.99 1.29
N ASN A 74 -7.96 -5.38 0.24
CA ASN A 74 -6.52 -5.38 -0.01
C ASN A 74 -5.76 -4.64 1.11
N ILE A 75 -6.17 -3.41 1.47
CA ILE A 75 -5.56 -2.65 2.59
C ILE A 75 -5.56 -3.50 3.86
N VAL A 76 -6.74 -3.98 4.28
CA VAL A 76 -6.87 -4.72 5.55
C VAL A 76 -6.07 -6.02 5.52
N GLY A 77 -6.20 -6.83 4.47
CA GLY A 77 -5.47 -8.09 4.34
C GLY A 77 -3.96 -7.88 4.28
N GLY A 78 -3.50 -6.92 3.48
CA GLY A 78 -2.08 -6.61 3.30
C GLY A 78 -1.43 -6.14 4.60
N PHE A 79 -2.08 -5.25 5.36
CA PHE A 79 -1.55 -4.81 6.66
C PHE A 79 -1.56 -5.92 7.72
N LEU A 80 -2.58 -6.77 7.76
CA LEU A 80 -2.64 -7.91 8.69
C LEU A 80 -1.53 -8.94 8.41
N ILE A 81 -1.27 -9.27 7.14
CA ILE A 81 -0.20 -10.19 6.77
C ILE A 81 1.16 -9.58 7.13
N THR A 82 1.36 -8.31 6.80
CA THR A 82 2.60 -7.59 7.09
C THR A 82 2.88 -7.52 8.60
N ASP A 83 1.87 -7.24 9.42
CA ASP A 83 2.00 -7.24 10.88
C ASP A 83 2.41 -8.62 11.42
N ARG A 84 1.79 -9.70 10.93
CA ARG A 84 2.20 -11.07 11.29
C ARG A 84 3.65 -11.35 10.89
N MET A 85 4.08 -10.91 9.71
CA MET A 85 5.46 -11.04 9.26
C MET A 85 6.45 -10.31 10.18
N LEU A 86 6.15 -9.06 10.54
CA LEU A 86 7.01 -8.26 11.41
C LEU A 86 7.07 -8.78 12.86
N LYS A 87 5.98 -9.40 13.36
CA LYS A 87 5.96 -10.05 14.68
C LYS A 87 6.93 -11.23 14.78
N MET A 88 7.17 -11.97 13.70
CA MET A 88 8.14 -13.08 13.69
C MET A 88 9.59 -12.62 13.95
N PHE A 89 9.94 -11.38 13.55
CA PHE A 89 11.24 -10.79 13.87
C PHE A 89 11.42 -10.48 15.36
N LYS A 90 10.33 -10.13 16.06
CA LYS A 90 10.35 -9.87 17.51
C LYS A 90 10.42 -11.18 18.31
N ALA A 91 9.72 -12.22 17.86
CA ALA A 91 9.71 -13.53 18.52
C ALA A 91 11.07 -14.26 18.45
N SER A 92 11.82 -14.08 17.36
CA SER A 92 13.16 -14.65 17.18
C SER A 92 14.21 -14.12 18.20
N ARG A 93 13.93 -13.00 18.89
CA ARG A 93 14.80 -12.43 19.93
C ARG A 93 14.54 -12.94 21.36
N ALA A 94 13.60 -13.87 21.58
CA ALA A 94 13.43 -14.46 22.91
C ALA A 94 14.71 -15.24 23.30
N PRO A 95 15.31 -15.02 24.49
CA PRO A 95 16.51 -15.75 24.89
C PRO A 95 16.17 -17.23 24.95
N LYS A 96 16.88 -18.06 24.19
CA LYS A 96 16.86 -19.51 24.38
C LYS A 96 17.32 -19.76 25.82
N ALA A 97 16.40 -20.13 26.71
CA ALA A 97 16.76 -20.66 28.01
C ALA A 97 17.64 -21.89 27.76
N ARG A 98 18.94 -21.75 28.05
CA ARG A 98 19.90 -22.85 28.03
C ARG A 98 19.49 -23.83 29.13
N THR A 99 19.00 -25.01 28.75
CA THR A 99 19.07 -26.23 29.56
C THR A 99 20.30 -27.02 29.15
#